data_AF-A0A2D8D4J9-F1
#
_entry.id   AF-A0A2D8D4J9-F1
#
_cell.length_a   1.000
_cell.length_b   1.000
_cell.length_c   1.000
_cell.angle_alpha   90.00
_cell.angle_beta   90.00
_cell.angle_gamma   90.00
#
_symmetry.space_group_name_H-M   'P 1'
#
loop_
_entity.id
_entity.type
_entity.pdbx_description
1 polymer ?
#
loop_
_entity_poly.entity_id
_entity_poly.type
_entity_poly.pdbx_seq_one_letter_code
_entity_poly.pdbx_strand_id
1 'polypeptide(L)'
;MALSPQWLDELRSRITLSALIGRTEKLQRAGREFKACCPFHNENTPSFYVNDEKQFYHCFGCGAHGDAIRWMTDQRGLPFMDAVKELAEQAGMEVPAPDPRYAQAAQQRASLHDVLGEAQAWFVSNLSAPEGAEARAYLKQRGISEAQIREFGFGFAPDAKGGIEKALSGFERDMLIEAGLLITVDGKEPYDRFRGRLMLPIQDRRARVIGFGGRILRKVDHAPKYLNSPDTPVFDKSRTLYNIHRASAASRQSERLVVVEGYMDVVALAGAGIAEAVAPMGTALTEQQIELLWRMVPVPVLCFDGDAAGQRAAMRAVERALPMLRPGHSLSIVTLPEGLDPDDLIRRDGPAAMKSLLGGGESLIDLIWRFEKSATATATPEAKAGLKERLMAHADAIQHPDIRALYARELRDRFSAFAFPPRQRQPARGFGGKLAGEFGGSRRFERFQRDNTPPSPLLRQLGPASARTRLMAAVILGLVRHPSLLNGKAEQISQLRPEDAGQARLLDALLELAETGQIGGGSLESPDIAAILAERGLALPHGDAIGGMKLAFLSDRTTPAEAAEELTEAISLLVERPAIEAALVSATARFGDDPEGSFAEQQRLLKRKLEFDARLMQMAAMRGGNQ
;
A
#
# COMPACT_ATOMS: atom_id res chain seq x y z
N MET A 1 -26.07 5.83 36.30
CA MET A 1 -26.62 5.87 34.94
C MET A 1 -27.32 4.55 34.70
N ALA A 2 -28.63 4.55 34.52
CA ALA A 2 -29.27 3.39 33.91
C ALA A 2 -30.21 3.94 32.84
N LEU A 3 -29.69 4.10 31.63
CA LEU A 3 -30.55 3.99 30.46
C LEU A 3 -31.18 2.61 30.59
N SER A 4 -32.46 2.53 30.94
CA SER A 4 -33.09 1.25 31.17
C SER A 4 -33.01 0.43 29.87
N PRO A 5 -32.86 -0.91 29.95
CA PRO A 5 -32.92 -1.75 28.76
C PRO A 5 -34.16 -1.44 27.91
N GLN A 6 -35.30 -1.19 28.57
CA GLN A 6 -36.56 -0.76 27.95
C GLN A 6 -36.45 0.56 27.17
N TRP A 7 -35.76 1.56 27.71
CA TRP A 7 -35.57 2.84 27.01
C TRP A 7 -34.64 2.69 25.80
N LEU A 8 -33.59 1.87 25.92
CA LEU A 8 -32.71 1.56 24.79
C LEU A 8 -33.43 0.76 23.71
N ASP A 9 -34.30 -0.17 24.09
CA ASP A 9 -35.18 -0.90 23.17
C ASP A 9 -36.15 0.03 22.45
N GLU A 10 -36.75 0.97 23.18
CA GLU A 10 -37.62 1.99 22.61
C GLU A 10 -36.85 2.87 21.61
N LEU A 11 -35.66 3.35 21.99
CA LEU A 11 -34.79 4.12 21.10
C LEU A 11 -34.47 3.36 19.82
N ARG A 12 -34.07 2.09 19.92
CA ARG A 12 -33.83 1.23 18.76
C ARG A 12 -35.07 1.13 17.88
N SER A 13 -36.24 0.86 18.46
CA SER A 13 -37.49 0.70 17.71
C SER A 13 -37.92 1.94 16.92
N ARG A 14 -37.53 3.13 17.36
CA ARG A 14 -37.87 4.41 16.71
C ARG A 14 -36.93 4.79 15.57
N ILE A 15 -35.80 4.08 15.45
CA ILE A 15 -34.83 4.31 14.39
C ILE A 15 -35.04 3.29 13.29
N THR A 16 -35.30 3.78 12.09
CA THR A 16 -35.26 2.93 10.89
C THR A 16 -33.79 2.70 10.53
N LEU A 17 -33.31 1.47 10.71
CA LEU A 17 -31.90 1.13 10.57
C LEU A 17 -31.40 1.32 9.12
N SER A 18 -32.22 0.96 8.12
CA SER A 18 -31.92 1.21 6.70
C SER A 18 -31.81 2.70 6.39
N ALA A 19 -32.64 3.56 6.99
CA ALA A 19 -32.55 5.00 6.81
C ALA A 19 -31.31 5.60 7.48
N LEU A 20 -30.90 5.06 8.63
CA LEU A 20 -29.67 5.46 9.33
C LEU A 20 -28.42 5.07 8.52
N ILE A 21 -28.33 3.81 8.10
CA ILE A 21 -27.19 3.26 7.35
C ILE A 21 -27.13 3.85 5.94
N GLY A 22 -28.30 4.06 5.32
CA GLY A 22 -28.44 4.63 3.97
C GLY A 22 -27.87 6.04 3.80
N ARG A 23 -27.52 6.72 4.89
CA ARG A 23 -26.84 8.03 4.85
C ARG A 23 -25.39 7.93 4.41
N THR A 24 -24.73 6.81 4.69
CA THR A 24 -23.32 6.60 4.36
C THR A 24 -23.14 5.46 3.35
N GLU A 25 -24.04 4.47 3.35
CA GLU A 25 -23.95 3.30 2.47
C GLU A 25 -25.07 3.26 1.44
N LYS A 26 -24.74 2.81 0.22
CA LYS A 26 -25.71 2.65 -0.86
C LYS A 26 -26.49 1.33 -0.71
N LEU A 27 -27.59 1.38 0.03
CA LEU A 27 -28.47 0.23 0.23
C LEU A 27 -29.34 -0.08 -1.01
N GLN A 28 -29.42 -1.36 -1.36
CA GLN A 28 -30.32 -1.90 -2.39
C GLN A 28 -31.42 -2.73 -1.74
N ARG A 29 -32.67 -2.58 -2.20
CA ARG A 29 -33.78 -3.37 -1.67
C ARG A 29 -33.68 -4.83 -2.11
N ALA A 30 -33.80 -5.76 -1.17
CA ALA A 30 -33.76 -7.21 -1.38
C ALA A 30 -34.95 -7.87 -0.65
N GLY A 31 -36.13 -7.80 -1.30
CA GLY A 31 -37.37 -8.28 -0.69
C GLY A 31 -37.81 -7.39 0.48
N ARG A 32 -37.85 -7.98 1.68
CA ARG A 32 -38.17 -7.28 2.95
C ARG A 32 -36.95 -6.69 3.65
N GLU A 33 -35.74 -7.01 3.17
CA GLU A 33 -34.48 -6.52 3.72
C GLU A 33 -33.81 -5.58 2.72
N PHE A 34 -32.73 -4.95 3.17
CA PHE A 34 -31.81 -4.19 2.32
C PHE A 34 -30.47 -4.91 2.29
N LYS A 35 -29.76 -4.81 1.17
CA LYS A 35 -28.41 -5.34 1.00
C LYS A 35 -27.44 -4.28 0.50
N ALA A 36 -26.19 -4.36 0.91
CA ALA A 36 -25.09 -3.54 0.41
C ALA A 36 -23.78 -4.34 0.44
N CYS A 37 -22.73 -3.79 -0.17
CA CYS A 37 -21.37 -4.21 0.16
C CYS A 37 -21.07 -3.78 1.60
N CYS A 38 -20.36 -4.63 2.34
CA CYS A 38 -20.07 -4.39 3.73
C CYS A 38 -19.16 -3.16 3.92
N PRO A 39 -19.49 -2.27 4.86
CA PRO A 39 -18.65 -1.13 5.21
C PRO A 39 -17.52 -1.50 6.20
N PHE A 40 -17.54 -2.73 6.74
CA PHE A 40 -16.56 -3.22 7.72
C PHE A 40 -15.43 -4.03 7.08
N HIS A 41 -15.60 -4.48 5.84
CA HIS A 41 -14.57 -5.20 5.09
C HIS A 41 -14.78 -4.99 3.58
N ASN A 42 -13.71 -5.09 2.79
CA ASN A 42 -13.79 -4.81 1.36
C ASN A 42 -14.35 -6.01 0.58
N GLU A 43 -15.46 -5.82 -0.13
CA GLU A 43 -16.09 -6.84 -0.99
C GLU A 43 -16.79 -6.24 -2.21
N ASN A 44 -16.88 -7.02 -3.29
CA ASN A 44 -17.54 -6.62 -4.54
C ASN A 44 -18.95 -7.23 -4.68
N THR A 45 -19.31 -8.18 -3.83
CA THR A 45 -20.64 -8.80 -3.79
C THR A 45 -21.36 -8.37 -2.52
N PRO A 46 -22.60 -7.87 -2.60
CA PRO A 46 -23.34 -7.47 -1.41
C PRO A 46 -23.52 -8.64 -0.43
N SER A 47 -22.81 -8.62 0.71
CA SER A 47 -23.01 -9.59 1.81
C SER A 47 -23.54 -8.95 3.09
N PHE A 48 -23.69 -7.62 3.11
CA PHE A 48 -24.22 -6.86 4.23
C PHE A 48 -25.72 -6.69 4.11
N TYR A 49 -26.47 -7.29 5.04
CA TYR A 49 -27.92 -7.26 5.07
C TYR A 49 -28.41 -6.41 6.23
N VAL A 50 -29.44 -5.60 6.00
CA VAL A 50 -30.09 -4.75 6.99
C VAL A 50 -31.57 -5.11 7.03
N ASN A 51 -32.06 -5.46 8.22
CA ASN A 51 -33.45 -5.81 8.44
C ASN A 51 -34.09 -4.80 9.40
N ASP A 52 -34.99 -3.96 8.89
CA ASP A 52 -35.71 -2.96 9.70
C ASP A 52 -36.77 -3.58 10.62
N GLU A 53 -37.38 -4.71 10.25
CA GLU A 53 -38.37 -5.41 11.08
C GLU A 53 -37.70 -6.01 12.33
N LYS A 54 -36.51 -6.58 12.15
CA LYS A 54 -35.74 -7.22 13.23
C LYS A 54 -34.72 -6.28 13.88
N GLN A 55 -34.56 -5.06 13.36
CA GLN A 55 -33.71 -4.00 13.92
C GLN A 55 -32.23 -4.37 14.07
N PHE A 56 -31.69 -5.15 13.13
CA PHE A 56 -30.26 -5.47 13.10
C PHE A 56 -29.71 -5.48 11.67
N TYR A 57 -28.40 -5.33 11.57
CA TYR A 57 -27.62 -5.63 10.37
C TYR A 57 -26.74 -6.86 10.61
N HIS A 58 -26.48 -7.61 9.55
CA HIS A 58 -25.56 -8.73 9.57
C HIS A 58 -24.79 -8.82 8.25
N CYS A 59 -23.48 -8.99 8.34
CA CYS A 59 -22.62 -9.26 7.21
C CYS A 59 -22.29 -10.76 7.14
N PHE A 60 -22.66 -11.41 6.04
CA PHE A 60 -22.32 -12.83 5.81
C PHE A 60 -20.88 -13.05 5.37
N GLY A 61 -20.16 -11.99 4.95
CA GLY A 61 -18.74 -12.05 4.60
C GLY A 61 -17.82 -12.04 5.82
N CYS A 62 -17.93 -11.03 6.69
CA CYS A 62 -17.02 -10.84 7.84
C CYS A 62 -17.66 -11.11 9.20
N GLY A 63 -18.96 -11.40 9.27
CA GLY A 63 -19.68 -11.63 10.52
C GLY A 63 -20.02 -10.36 11.33
N ALA A 64 -19.80 -9.16 10.77
CA ALA A 64 -20.19 -7.92 11.43
C ALA A 64 -21.70 -7.90 11.70
N HIS A 65 -22.08 -7.63 12.94
CA HIS A 65 -23.47 -7.70 13.40
C HIS A 65 -23.75 -6.62 14.44
N GLY A 66 -24.89 -5.94 14.32
CA GLY A 66 -25.24 -4.87 15.25
C GLY A 66 -26.59 -4.21 15.00
N ASP A 67 -26.91 -3.27 15.87
CA ASP A 67 -28.11 -2.44 15.83
C ASP A 67 -27.76 -0.98 15.46
N ALA A 68 -28.75 -0.08 15.55
CA ALA A 68 -28.55 1.35 15.27
C ALA A 68 -27.48 2.02 16.16
N ILE A 69 -27.38 1.61 17.42
CA ILE A 69 -26.39 2.18 18.35
C ILE A 69 -25.00 1.66 17.99
N ARG A 70 -24.90 0.35 17.74
CA ARG A 70 -23.65 -0.29 17.37
C ARG A 70 -23.10 0.20 16.03
N TRP A 71 -23.99 0.53 15.09
CA TRP A 71 -23.61 1.23 13.86
C TRP A 71 -22.91 2.57 14.16
N MET A 72 -23.47 3.37 15.07
CA MET A 72 -22.91 4.67 15.46
C MET A 72 -21.58 4.54 16.22
N THR A 73 -21.39 3.48 17.01
CA THR A 73 -20.14 3.26 17.74
C THR A 73 -19.05 2.64 16.87
N ASP A 74 -19.37 1.56 16.16
CA ASP A 74 -18.37 0.70 15.53
C ASP A 74 -17.99 1.25 14.14
N GLN A 75 -18.95 1.81 13.40
CA GLN A 75 -18.70 2.40 12.08
C GLN A 75 -18.29 3.87 12.19
N ARG A 76 -19.04 4.69 12.94
CA ARG A 76 -18.77 6.14 13.06
C ARG A 76 -17.76 6.49 14.16
N GLY A 77 -17.39 5.54 15.02
CA GLY A 77 -16.43 5.75 16.09
C GLY A 77 -16.92 6.67 17.21
N LEU A 78 -18.24 6.85 17.35
CA LEU A 78 -18.80 7.71 18.40
C LEU A 78 -18.75 7.02 19.78
N PRO A 79 -18.44 7.75 20.86
CA PRO A 79 -18.66 7.25 22.21
C PRO A 79 -20.13 6.87 22.41
N PHE A 80 -20.39 5.78 23.15
CA PHE A 80 -21.75 5.22 23.32
C PHE A 80 -22.81 6.26 23.73
N MET A 81 -22.50 7.13 24.69
CA MET A 81 -23.46 8.16 25.14
C MET A 81 -23.71 9.26 24.10
N ASP A 82 -22.72 9.57 23.25
CA ASP A 82 -22.89 10.54 22.18
C ASP A 82 -23.73 9.92 21.04
N ALA A 83 -23.49 8.65 20.72
CA ALA A 83 -24.33 7.87 19.81
C ALA A 83 -25.80 7.81 20.28
N VAL A 84 -26.03 7.56 21.57
CA VAL A 84 -27.37 7.55 22.16
C VAL A 84 -28.06 8.91 22.05
N LYS A 85 -27.34 10.01 22.32
CA LYS A 85 -27.90 11.37 22.22
C LYS A 85 -28.30 11.73 20.80
N GLU A 86 -27.44 11.44 19.82
CA GLU A 86 -27.70 11.75 18.41
C GLU A 86 -28.88 10.93 17.87
N LEU A 87 -28.97 9.65 18.23
CA LEU A 87 -30.12 8.82 17.87
C LEU A 87 -31.40 9.27 18.58
N ALA A 88 -31.33 9.70 19.84
CA ALA A 88 -32.49 10.16 20.60
C ALA A 88 -33.04 11.48 20.03
N GLU A 89 -32.16 12.42 19.67
CA GLU A 89 -32.53 13.65 18.96
C GLU A 89 -33.25 13.32 17.64
N GLN A 90 -32.71 12.38 16.86
CA GLN A 90 -33.36 11.91 15.63
C GLN A 90 -34.72 11.23 15.88
N ALA A 91 -34.84 10.46 16.95
CA ALA A 91 -36.07 9.75 17.33
C ALA A 91 -37.12 10.67 18.01
N GLY A 92 -36.81 11.96 18.19
CA GLY A 92 -37.63 12.88 18.98
C GLY A 92 -37.81 12.41 20.43
N MET A 93 -36.83 11.66 20.94
CA MET A 93 -36.80 11.14 22.30
C MET A 93 -35.92 12.04 23.15
N GLU A 94 -36.46 12.48 24.29
CA GLU A 94 -35.63 13.12 25.30
C GLU A 94 -34.76 12.04 25.96
N VAL A 95 -33.44 12.23 25.94
CA VAL A 95 -32.54 11.36 26.69
C VAL A 95 -32.85 11.59 28.17
N PRO A 96 -33.20 10.55 28.95
CA PRO A 96 -33.56 10.70 30.35
C PRO A 96 -32.50 11.53 31.06
N ALA A 97 -32.93 12.68 31.59
CA ALA A 97 -32.04 13.52 32.38
C ALA A 97 -31.47 12.65 33.50
N PRO A 98 -30.15 12.66 33.73
CA PRO A 98 -29.60 11.94 34.87
C PRO A 98 -30.31 12.47 36.12
N ASP A 99 -30.87 11.56 36.92
CA ASP A 99 -31.55 11.90 38.18
C ASP A 99 -30.76 13.00 38.87
N PRO A 100 -31.32 14.18 39.17
CA PRO A 100 -30.58 15.31 39.72
C PRO A 100 -29.74 14.95 40.94
N ARG A 101 -30.15 13.93 41.73
CA ARG A 101 -29.37 13.39 42.85
C ARG A 101 -28.20 12.53 42.40
N TYR A 102 -28.36 11.73 41.34
CA TYR A 102 -27.30 10.92 40.74
C TYR A 102 -26.37 11.75 39.85
N ALA A 103 -26.85 12.82 39.21
CA ALA A 103 -26.07 13.82 38.50
C ALA A 103 -25.29 14.68 39.49
N GLN A 104 -25.92 15.20 40.56
CA GLN A 104 -25.19 15.85 41.65
C GLN A 104 -24.20 14.89 42.30
N ALA A 105 -24.56 13.64 42.60
CA ALA A 105 -23.63 12.67 43.18
C ALA A 105 -22.51 12.26 42.21
N ALA A 106 -22.76 12.15 40.90
CA ALA A 106 -21.73 11.85 39.89
C ALA A 106 -20.87 13.07 39.51
N GLN A 107 -21.40 14.28 39.66
CA GLN A 107 -20.69 15.55 39.50
C GLN A 107 -19.94 15.95 40.79
N GLN A 108 -20.36 15.40 41.94
CA GLN A 108 -19.64 15.41 43.22
C GLN A 108 -18.60 14.28 43.31
N ARG A 109 -18.75 13.20 42.54
CA ARG A 109 -17.78 12.09 42.51
C ARG A 109 -16.60 12.52 41.65
N ALA A 110 -15.42 12.51 42.24
CA ALA A 110 -14.18 12.73 41.51
C ALA A 110 -14.10 11.82 40.27
N SER A 111 -13.69 12.39 39.15
CA SER A 111 -13.36 11.65 37.94
C SER A 111 -11.88 11.23 37.94
N LEU A 112 -11.52 10.26 37.10
CA LEU A 112 -10.09 9.92 36.90
C LEU A 112 -9.28 11.11 36.38
N HIS A 113 -9.90 12.03 35.62
CA HIS A 113 -9.23 13.25 35.18
C HIS A 113 -8.93 14.20 36.34
N ASP A 114 -9.78 14.26 37.37
CA ASP A 114 -9.54 15.10 38.55
C ASP A 114 -8.37 14.53 39.37
N VAL A 115 -8.34 13.21 39.58
CA VAL A 115 -7.21 12.51 40.22
C VAL A 115 -5.90 12.77 39.48
N LEU A 116 -5.91 12.62 38.16
CA LEU A 116 -4.72 12.85 37.33
C LEU A 116 -4.31 14.34 37.28
N GLY A 117 -5.28 15.26 37.32
CA GLY A 117 -5.03 16.70 37.42
C GLY A 117 -4.34 17.08 38.72
N GLU A 118 -4.83 16.57 39.86
CA GLU A 118 -4.22 16.78 41.18
C GLU A 118 -2.85 16.11 41.29
N ALA A 119 -2.69 14.90 40.73
CA ALA A 119 -1.38 14.25 40.64
C ALA A 119 -0.37 15.11 39.86
N GLN A 120 -0.80 15.69 38.74
CA GLN A 120 0.03 16.58 37.94
C GLN A 120 0.43 17.85 38.73
N ALA A 121 -0.53 18.49 39.40
CA ALA A 121 -0.24 19.66 40.24
C ALA A 121 0.77 19.33 41.35
N TRP A 122 0.62 18.16 41.98
CA TRP A 122 1.56 17.68 42.99
C TRP A 122 2.97 17.44 42.41
N PHE A 123 3.09 16.80 41.25
CA PHE A 123 4.39 16.61 40.60
C PHE A 123 5.06 17.94 40.24
N VAL A 124 4.32 18.93 39.74
CA VAL A 124 4.84 20.27 39.42
C VAL A 124 5.34 20.98 40.68
N SER A 125 4.58 20.90 41.78
CA SER A 125 4.98 21.48 43.07
C SER A 125 6.31 20.86 43.56
N ASN A 126 6.42 19.53 43.51
CA ASN A 126 7.65 18.82 43.88
C ASN A 126 8.85 19.16 43.00
N LEU A 127 8.64 19.47 41.71
CA LEU A 127 9.73 19.91 40.84
C LEU A 127 10.30 21.26 41.30
N SER A 128 9.50 22.11 41.93
CA SER A 128 9.95 23.41 42.47
C SER A 128 10.55 23.29 43.88
N ALA A 129 10.15 22.25 44.64
CA ALA A 129 10.63 21.98 45.99
C ALA A 129 12.12 21.56 46.05
N PRO A 130 12.77 21.58 47.22
CA PRO A 130 14.16 21.13 47.37
C PRO A 130 14.42 19.73 46.80
N GLU A 131 13.45 18.81 46.93
CA GLU A 131 13.50 17.44 46.43
C GLU A 131 13.66 17.37 44.90
N GLY A 132 13.13 18.37 44.18
CA GLY A 132 13.23 18.48 42.72
C GLY A 132 14.57 19.03 42.20
N ALA A 133 15.55 19.34 43.07
CA ALA A 133 16.79 20.00 42.67
C ALA A 133 17.58 19.23 41.59
N GLU A 134 17.66 17.91 41.70
CA GLU A 134 18.32 17.05 40.72
C GLU A 134 17.59 17.06 39.36
N ALA A 135 16.25 17.03 39.39
CA ALA A 135 15.43 17.10 38.18
C ALA A 135 15.59 18.45 37.46
N ARG A 136 15.61 19.56 38.20
CA ARG A 136 15.87 20.90 37.64
C ARG A 136 17.28 21.01 37.05
N ALA A 137 18.29 20.47 37.73
CA ALA A 137 19.66 20.43 37.22
C ALA A 137 19.75 19.64 35.90
N TYR A 138 19.08 18.50 35.82
CA TYR A 138 19.00 17.70 34.59
C TYR A 138 18.32 18.46 33.44
N LEU A 139 17.17 19.11 33.68
CA LEU A 139 16.47 19.92 32.68
C LEU A 139 17.34 21.07 32.16
N LYS A 140 18.04 21.75 33.07
CA LYS A 140 18.98 22.82 32.73
C LYS A 140 20.15 22.30 31.89
N GLN A 141 20.72 21.13 32.23
CA GLN A 141 21.78 20.51 31.43
C GLN A 141 21.31 20.17 30.01
N ARG A 142 20.03 19.81 29.85
CA ARG A 142 19.39 19.58 28.55
C ARG A 142 19.00 20.87 27.83
N GLY A 143 19.26 22.05 28.40
CA GLY A 143 18.94 23.34 27.77
C GLY A 143 17.44 23.64 27.71
N ILE A 144 16.62 22.96 28.52
CA ILE A 144 15.17 23.17 28.53
C ILE A 144 14.85 24.42 29.35
N SER A 145 14.19 25.38 28.70
CA SER A 145 13.84 26.66 29.31
C SER A 145 12.70 26.52 30.31
N GLU A 146 12.63 27.44 31.28
CA GLU A 146 11.52 27.54 32.24
C GLU A 146 10.14 27.67 31.56
N ALA A 147 10.10 28.30 30.38
CA ALA A 147 8.87 28.38 29.58
C ALA A 147 8.43 27.01 29.09
N GLN A 148 9.35 26.21 28.54
CA GLN A 148 9.07 24.84 28.11
C GLN A 148 8.74 23.92 29.30
N ILE A 149 9.42 24.09 30.44
CA ILE A 149 9.13 23.35 31.68
C ILE A 149 7.65 23.51 32.05
N ARG A 150 7.16 24.76 32.05
CA ARG A 150 5.75 25.08 32.32
C ARG A 150 4.82 24.59 31.21
N GLU A 151 5.17 24.85 29.96
CA GLU A 151 4.34 24.52 28.79
C GLU A 151 4.06 23.01 28.69
N PHE A 152 5.10 22.19 28.84
CA PHE A 152 5.01 20.73 28.80
C PHE A 152 4.59 20.11 30.15
N GLY A 153 4.45 20.93 31.19
CA GLY A 153 4.02 20.49 32.51
C GLY A 153 5.01 19.54 33.18
N PHE A 154 6.32 19.80 33.08
CA PHE A 154 7.29 18.96 33.78
C PHE A 154 7.04 18.97 35.29
N GLY A 155 7.17 17.80 35.90
CA GLY A 155 7.05 17.59 37.33
C GLY A 155 8.11 16.65 37.87
N PHE A 156 8.06 16.35 39.16
CA PHE A 156 8.96 15.40 39.81
C PHE A 156 8.19 14.49 40.77
N ALA A 157 8.42 13.19 40.66
CA ALA A 157 7.97 12.19 41.61
C ALA A 157 9.11 11.92 42.60
N PRO A 158 8.99 12.34 43.88
CA PRO A 158 9.99 12.08 44.91
C PRO A 158 10.23 10.59 45.09
N ASP A 159 11.42 10.23 45.59
CA ASP A 159 11.74 8.85 45.96
C ASP A 159 11.23 8.54 47.38
N ALA A 160 9.92 8.69 47.58
CA ALA A 160 9.23 8.45 48.83
C ALA A 160 8.20 7.33 48.65
N LYS A 161 8.05 6.46 49.66
CA LYS A 161 7.02 5.42 49.66
C LYS A 161 5.69 6.02 50.15
N GLY A 162 4.61 5.86 49.39
CA GLY A 162 3.29 6.40 49.74
C GLY A 162 3.17 7.91 49.53
N GLY A 163 4.06 8.53 48.74
CA GLY A 163 4.11 9.97 48.54
C GLY A 163 2.88 10.49 47.81
N ILE A 164 2.54 9.89 46.67
CA ILE A 164 1.36 10.27 45.88
C ILE A 164 0.07 9.94 46.63
N GLU A 165 0.04 8.82 47.33
CA GLU A 165 -1.14 8.39 48.08
C GLU A 165 -1.48 9.36 49.21
N LYS A 166 -0.47 9.79 49.98
CA LYS A 166 -0.65 10.80 51.02
C LYS A 166 -1.07 12.15 50.45
N ALA A 167 -0.46 12.55 49.33
CA ALA A 167 -0.76 13.81 48.65
C ALA A 167 -2.20 13.87 48.13
N LEU A 168 -2.71 12.74 47.63
CA LEU A 168 -4.05 12.62 47.06
C LEU A 168 -5.04 11.94 48.04
N SER A 169 -4.84 12.11 49.35
CA SER A 169 -5.68 11.54 50.42
C SER A 169 -7.16 11.98 50.37
N GLY A 170 -7.51 12.98 49.56
CA GLY A 170 -8.90 13.38 49.30
C GLY A 170 -9.64 12.47 48.30
N PHE A 171 -8.95 11.52 47.66
CA PHE A 171 -9.53 10.57 46.72
C PHE A 171 -9.47 9.14 47.25
N GLU A 172 -10.44 8.32 46.84
CA GLU A 172 -10.47 6.90 47.17
C GLU A 172 -9.26 6.16 46.59
N ARG A 173 -8.64 5.28 47.38
CA ARG A 173 -7.43 4.53 46.99
C ARG A 173 -7.63 3.76 45.67
N ASP A 174 -8.80 3.18 45.46
CA ASP A 174 -9.14 2.44 44.23
C ASP A 174 -9.07 3.33 42.98
N MET A 175 -9.39 4.62 43.10
CA MET A 175 -9.25 5.56 41.98
C MET A 175 -7.78 5.82 41.63
N LEU A 176 -6.88 5.85 42.62
CA LEU A 176 -5.44 6.01 42.37
C LEU A 176 -4.87 4.77 41.67
N ILE A 177 -5.39 3.58 42.01
CA ILE A 177 -5.04 2.32 41.34
C ILE A 177 -5.58 2.33 39.89
N GLU A 178 -6.85 2.68 39.68
CA GLU A 178 -7.48 2.75 38.36
C GLU A 178 -6.84 3.82 37.46
N ALA A 179 -6.40 4.94 38.03
CA ALA A 179 -5.62 5.97 37.34
C ALA A 179 -4.17 5.53 37.02
N GLY A 180 -3.74 4.37 37.52
CA GLY A 180 -2.40 3.84 37.29
C GLY A 180 -1.29 4.55 38.08
N LEU A 181 -1.64 5.24 39.17
CA LEU A 181 -0.68 5.92 40.05
C LEU A 181 -0.11 4.98 41.12
N LEU A 182 -0.88 3.96 41.51
CA LEU A 182 -0.47 2.91 42.45
C LEU A 182 -0.36 1.55 41.74
N ILE A 183 0.57 0.72 42.20
CA ILE A 183 0.74 -0.67 41.79
C ILE A 183 0.21 -1.56 42.92
N THR A 184 -0.68 -2.47 42.56
CA THR A 184 -1.16 -3.55 43.44
C THR A 184 -0.34 -4.81 43.22
N VAL A 185 -0.04 -5.51 44.31
CA VAL A 185 0.62 -6.83 44.29
C VAL A 185 -0.08 -7.70 45.31
N ASP A 186 -0.42 -8.93 44.94
CA ASP A 186 -1.14 -9.86 45.83
C ASP A 186 -0.43 -10.00 47.19
N GLY A 187 -1.20 -9.81 48.26
CA GLY A 187 -0.71 -9.90 49.64
C GLY A 187 0.20 -8.77 50.09
N LYS A 188 0.31 -7.66 49.34
CA LYS A 188 1.09 -6.47 49.72
C LYS A 188 0.27 -5.20 49.60
N GLU A 189 0.56 -4.23 50.47
CA GLU A 189 -0.01 -2.88 50.33
C GLU A 189 0.36 -2.26 48.98
N PRO A 190 -0.58 -1.54 48.33
CA PRO A 190 -0.30 -0.79 47.12
C PRO A 190 0.84 0.20 47.33
N TYR A 191 1.58 0.50 46.26
CA TYR A 191 2.70 1.43 46.33
C TYR A 191 2.82 2.29 45.08
N ASP A 192 3.46 3.45 45.23
CA ASP A 192 3.66 4.44 44.17
C ASP A 192 4.35 3.84 42.94
N ARG A 193 3.70 3.99 41.78
CA ARG A 193 4.24 3.57 40.49
C ARG A 193 5.48 4.38 40.10
N PHE A 194 5.44 5.68 40.32
CA PHE A 194 6.48 6.62 39.93
C PHE A 194 7.25 7.06 41.17
N ARG A 195 8.56 6.80 41.20
CA ARG A 195 9.47 7.17 42.30
C ARG A 195 10.81 7.61 41.74
N GLY A 196 11.35 8.72 42.26
CA GLY A 196 12.63 9.28 41.83
C GLY A 196 12.68 9.60 40.33
N ARG A 197 11.56 10.06 39.76
CA ARG A 197 11.40 10.26 38.30
C ARG A 197 11.03 11.69 37.97
N LEU A 198 11.65 12.21 36.91
CA LEU A 198 11.14 13.39 36.20
C LEU A 198 9.86 13.00 35.49
N MET A 199 8.79 13.76 35.71
CA MET A 199 7.43 13.45 35.26
C MET A 199 7.04 14.33 34.08
N LEU A 200 6.38 13.72 33.09
CA LEU A 200 5.77 14.40 31.95
C LEU A 200 4.31 13.95 31.83
N PRO A 201 3.33 14.86 31.84
CA PRO A 201 1.92 14.52 31.67
C PRO A 201 1.65 14.09 30.23
N ILE A 202 0.90 13.00 30.08
CA ILE A 202 0.32 12.57 28.81
C ILE A 202 -1.08 13.15 28.75
N GLN A 203 -1.40 13.86 27.68
CA GLN A 203 -2.65 14.60 27.53
C GLN A 203 -3.43 14.15 26.30
N ASP A 204 -4.75 14.09 26.44
CA ASP A 204 -5.66 13.83 25.31
C ASP A 204 -5.73 15.03 24.35
N ARG A 205 -6.52 14.91 23.28
CA ARG A 205 -6.73 15.98 22.28
C ARG A 205 -7.38 17.25 22.86
N ARG A 206 -8.00 17.18 24.05
CA ARG A 206 -8.60 18.30 24.78
C ARG A 206 -7.64 18.85 25.86
N ALA A 207 -6.37 18.44 25.83
CA ALA A 207 -5.34 18.81 26.79
C ALA A 207 -5.60 18.34 28.24
N ARG A 208 -6.50 17.38 28.46
CA ARG A 208 -6.73 16.79 29.79
C ARG A 208 -5.68 15.72 30.07
N VAL A 209 -5.18 15.66 31.31
CA VAL A 209 -4.22 14.63 31.71
C VAL A 209 -4.92 13.26 31.72
N ILE A 210 -4.29 12.29 31.07
CA ILE A 210 -4.77 10.90 30.96
C ILE A 210 -3.76 9.88 31.47
N GLY A 211 -2.51 10.28 31.67
CA GLY A 211 -1.48 9.43 32.23
C GLY A 211 -0.16 10.19 32.33
N PHE A 212 0.93 9.47 32.63
CA PHE A 212 2.24 10.05 32.80
C PHE A 212 3.35 9.21 32.18
N GLY A 213 4.36 9.90 31.65
CA GLY A 213 5.69 9.36 31.39
C GLY A 213 6.65 9.78 32.51
N GLY A 214 7.46 8.83 33.01
CA GLY A 214 8.41 9.07 34.09
C GLY A 214 9.82 8.65 33.71
N ARG A 215 10.76 9.59 33.68
CA ARG A 215 12.17 9.36 33.39
C ARG A 215 12.99 9.25 34.67
N ILE A 216 13.72 8.15 34.84
CA ILE A 216 14.61 8.02 35.99
C ILE A 216 15.83 8.94 35.84
N LEU A 217 16.23 9.64 36.90
CA LEU A 217 17.43 10.48 36.90
C LEU A 217 18.67 9.70 37.33
N ARG A 218 18.51 8.79 38.31
CA ARG A 218 19.58 7.96 38.85
C ARG A 218 19.61 6.60 38.17
N LYS A 219 20.79 6.03 37.98
CA LYS A 219 20.93 4.66 37.49
C LYS A 219 20.51 3.71 38.62
N VAL A 220 19.41 2.99 38.42
CA VAL A 220 18.92 1.95 39.32
C VAL A 220 18.89 0.65 38.53
N ASP A 221 19.51 -0.39 39.09
CA ASP A 221 19.59 -1.68 38.42
C ASP A 221 18.18 -2.23 38.11
N HIS A 222 18.01 -2.76 36.91
CA HIS A 222 16.76 -3.31 36.38
C HIS A 222 15.57 -2.33 36.25
N ALA A 223 15.75 -1.03 36.52
CA ALA A 223 14.70 -0.04 36.32
C ALA A 223 14.72 0.53 34.88
N PRO A 224 13.56 0.63 34.20
CA PRO A 224 13.51 1.19 32.85
C PRO A 224 13.78 2.69 32.87
N LYS A 225 14.55 3.18 31.89
CA LYS A 225 14.90 4.60 31.71
C LYS A 225 13.66 5.49 31.65
N TYR A 226 12.65 5.07 30.88
CA TYR A 226 11.32 5.67 30.84
C TYR A 226 10.28 4.64 31.27
N LEU A 227 9.31 5.09 32.06
CA LEU A 227 8.16 4.30 32.49
C LEU A 227 6.89 5.07 32.13
N ASN A 228 5.98 4.45 31.39
CA ASN A 228 4.65 5.02 31.14
C ASN A 228 3.64 4.47 32.16
N SER A 229 2.56 5.22 32.39
CA SER A 229 1.33 4.71 33.01
C SER A 229 0.90 3.39 32.34
N PRO A 230 0.24 2.47 33.06
CA PRO A 230 -0.42 1.31 32.44
C PRO A 230 -1.59 1.79 31.57
N ASP A 231 -2.18 0.91 30.77
CA ASP A 231 -3.46 1.24 30.13
C ASP A 231 -4.55 1.39 31.21
N THR A 232 -5.41 2.39 31.06
CA THR A 232 -6.49 2.76 31.99
C THR A 232 -7.74 3.11 31.18
N PRO A 233 -8.93 3.28 31.82
CA PRO A 233 -10.13 3.70 31.10
C PRO A 233 -10.00 5.03 30.34
N VAL A 234 -9.03 5.88 30.72
CA VAL A 234 -8.78 7.17 30.07
C VAL A 234 -7.50 7.21 29.23
N PHE A 235 -6.67 6.16 29.26
CA PHE A 235 -5.41 6.10 28.53
C PHE A 235 -5.17 4.73 27.88
N ASP A 236 -5.10 4.75 26.55
CA ASP A 236 -4.73 3.60 25.72
C ASP A 236 -3.47 3.97 24.93
N LYS A 237 -2.36 3.27 25.21
CA LYS A 237 -1.07 3.51 24.55
C LYS A 237 -1.13 3.31 23.05
N SER A 238 -1.93 2.35 22.58
CA SER A 238 -2.02 1.99 21.17
C SER A 238 -2.75 3.04 20.33
N ARG A 239 -3.47 3.97 20.97
CA ARG A 239 -4.26 5.03 20.29
C ARG A 239 -3.81 6.44 20.65
N THR A 240 -2.89 6.57 21.59
CA THR A 240 -2.42 7.87 22.09
C THR A 240 -1.08 8.23 21.44
N LEU A 241 -0.97 9.49 21.01
CA LEU A 241 0.28 10.13 20.62
C LEU A 241 0.56 11.25 21.61
N TYR A 242 1.76 11.31 22.16
CA TYR A 242 2.17 12.42 23.02
C TYR A 242 2.20 13.72 22.24
N ASN A 243 1.86 14.81 22.93
CA ASN A 243 1.78 16.17 22.39
C ASN A 243 0.74 16.40 21.27
N ILE A 244 -0.16 15.43 21.04
CA ILE A 244 -1.14 15.51 19.95
C ILE A 244 -2.04 16.76 20.00
N HIS A 245 -2.36 17.26 21.19
CA HIS A 245 -3.22 18.45 21.34
C HIS A 245 -2.55 19.74 20.88
N ARG A 246 -1.24 19.92 21.13
CA ARG A 246 -0.48 21.06 20.60
C ARG A 246 -0.17 20.87 19.13
N ALA A 247 0.29 19.67 18.77
CA ALA A 247 0.70 19.34 17.41
C ALA A 247 -0.46 19.45 16.40
N SER A 248 -1.70 19.14 16.80
CA SER A 248 -2.88 19.23 15.93
C SER A 248 -3.20 20.66 15.47
N ALA A 249 -2.98 21.66 16.32
CA ALA A 249 -3.13 23.05 15.93
C ALA A 249 -1.98 23.49 15.01
N ALA A 250 -0.75 23.13 15.38
CA ALA A 250 0.45 23.47 14.62
C ALA A 250 0.47 22.83 13.22
N SER A 251 0.04 21.57 13.10
CA SER A 251 0.07 20.80 11.84
C SER A 251 -0.86 21.36 10.78
N ARG A 252 -1.93 22.06 11.17
CA ARG A 252 -2.83 22.75 10.23
C ARG A 252 -2.18 23.97 9.59
N GLN A 253 -1.24 24.61 10.29
CA GLN A 253 -0.54 25.80 9.81
C GLN A 253 0.69 25.42 8.99
N SER A 254 1.40 24.37 9.38
CA SER A 254 2.60 23.90 8.69
C SER A 254 2.32 22.86 7.59
N GLU A 255 1.09 22.36 7.49
CA GLU A 255 0.68 21.23 6.64
C GLU A 255 1.56 19.98 6.81
N ARG A 256 2.17 19.86 8.00
CA ARG A 256 3.14 18.81 8.33
C ARG A 256 2.89 18.27 9.72
N LEU A 257 3.20 16.99 9.92
CA LEU A 257 3.23 16.36 11.22
C LEU A 257 4.52 15.53 11.33
N VAL A 258 5.26 15.71 12.42
CA VAL A 258 6.55 15.04 12.64
C VAL A 258 6.40 14.03 13.77
N VAL A 259 6.76 12.78 13.52
CA VAL A 259 6.71 11.68 14.50
C VAL A 259 8.15 11.34 14.89
N VAL A 260 8.46 11.45 16.18
CA VAL A 260 9.77 11.10 16.76
C VAL A 260 9.63 9.96 17.76
N GLU A 261 10.74 9.41 18.25
CA GLU A 261 10.74 8.23 19.11
C GLU A 261 10.27 8.52 20.55
N GLY A 262 10.66 9.67 21.12
CA GLY A 262 10.48 9.92 22.53
C GLY A 262 9.93 11.30 22.91
N TYR A 263 9.56 11.41 24.19
CA TYR A 263 9.07 12.66 24.78
C TYR A 263 10.04 13.83 24.65
N MET A 264 11.32 13.57 24.91
CA MET A 264 12.34 14.61 24.94
C MET A 264 12.61 15.17 23.54
N ASP A 265 12.49 14.33 22.51
CA ASP A 265 12.64 14.74 21.11
C ASP A 265 11.52 15.70 20.71
N VAL A 266 10.29 15.43 21.16
CA VAL A 266 9.16 16.34 20.96
C VAL A 266 9.42 17.68 21.65
N VAL A 267 9.91 17.67 22.89
CA VAL A 267 10.23 18.89 23.64
C VAL A 267 11.35 19.69 22.98
N ALA A 268 12.39 19.02 22.48
CA ALA A 268 13.51 19.63 21.76
C ALA A 268 13.04 20.27 20.45
N LEU A 269 12.23 19.54 19.66
CA LEU A 269 11.67 20.04 18.41
C LEU A 269 10.76 21.26 18.62
N ALA A 270 9.89 21.21 19.64
CA ALA A 270 9.05 22.35 19.99
C ALA A 270 9.90 23.58 20.38
N GLY A 271 10.97 23.37 21.15
CA GLY A 271 11.95 24.42 21.47
C GLY A 271 12.65 25.03 20.26
N ALA A 272 12.81 24.25 19.19
CA ALA A 272 13.35 24.68 17.90
C ALA A 272 12.28 25.31 16.97
N GLY A 273 11.05 25.51 17.46
CA GLY A 273 9.95 26.06 16.68
C GLY A 273 9.36 25.07 15.67
N ILE A 274 9.39 23.77 15.98
CA ILE A 274 8.72 22.68 15.26
C ILE A 274 7.69 22.11 16.23
N ALA A 275 6.56 22.80 16.38
CA ALA A 275 5.53 22.49 17.37
C ALA A 275 4.61 21.33 16.94
N GLU A 276 4.66 20.94 15.67
CA GLU A 276 3.92 19.83 15.07
C GLU A 276 4.54 18.44 15.34
N ALA A 277 5.38 18.31 16.37
CA ALA A 277 6.02 17.06 16.74
C ALA A 277 5.15 16.22 17.71
N VAL A 278 5.08 14.91 17.47
CA VAL A 278 4.41 13.91 18.31
C VAL A 278 5.30 12.68 18.51
N ALA A 279 5.01 11.89 19.55
CA ALA A 279 5.71 10.62 19.81
C ALA A 279 4.71 9.50 20.15
N PRO A 280 4.97 8.24 19.75
CA PRO A 280 4.17 7.09 20.14
C PRO A 280 4.39 6.72 21.61
N MET A 281 3.38 6.14 22.26
CA MET A 281 3.40 5.79 23.69
C MET A 281 3.92 4.38 24.02
N GLY A 282 4.57 3.75 23.04
CA GLY A 282 5.17 2.42 23.11
C GLY A 282 6.45 2.33 22.30
N THR A 283 6.95 1.10 22.10
CA THR A 283 8.23 0.82 21.41
C THR A 283 8.14 0.90 19.88
N ALA A 284 6.94 0.92 19.32
CA ALA A 284 6.69 1.04 17.89
C ALA A 284 5.38 1.78 17.65
N LEU A 285 5.29 2.42 16.48
CA LEU A 285 4.06 3.01 15.99
C LEU A 285 3.02 1.91 15.71
N THR A 286 1.77 2.12 16.10
CA THR A 286 0.66 1.19 15.84
C THR A 286 -0.15 1.59 14.61
N GLU A 287 -0.96 0.66 14.11
CA GLU A 287 -1.89 0.89 13.00
C GLU A 287 -2.91 1.99 13.37
N GLN A 288 -3.46 1.96 14.59
CA GLN A 288 -4.41 3.00 15.04
C GLN A 288 -3.75 4.38 15.14
N GLN A 289 -2.46 4.44 15.53
CA GLN A 289 -1.70 5.69 15.51
C GLN A 289 -1.45 6.16 14.08
N ILE A 290 -1.11 5.28 13.14
CA ILE A 290 -0.95 5.62 11.71
C ILE A 290 -2.25 6.23 11.15
N GLU A 291 -3.41 5.62 11.43
CA GLU A 291 -4.68 6.19 11.02
C GLU A 291 -4.92 7.57 11.63
N LEU A 292 -4.59 7.76 12.91
CA LEU A 292 -4.72 9.04 13.59
C LEU A 292 -3.86 10.12 12.93
N LEU A 293 -2.61 9.80 12.57
CA LEU A 293 -1.71 10.70 11.84
C LEU A 293 -2.30 11.08 10.47
N TRP A 294 -2.80 10.09 9.73
CA TRP A 294 -3.39 10.28 8.40
C TRP A 294 -4.68 11.10 8.38
N ARG A 295 -5.42 11.16 9.50
CA ARG A 295 -6.54 12.10 9.66
C ARG A 295 -6.09 13.55 9.80
N MET A 296 -4.82 13.80 10.09
CA MET A 296 -4.26 15.14 10.32
C MET A 296 -3.47 15.63 9.12
N VAL A 297 -2.61 14.78 8.56
CA VAL A 297 -1.80 15.09 7.38
C VAL A 297 -1.71 13.82 6.51
N PRO A 298 -1.86 13.93 5.17
CA PRO A 298 -1.81 12.77 4.27
C PRO A 298 -0.48 12.01 4.29
N VAL A 299 0.64 12.72 4.47
CA VAL A 299 2.00 12.16 4.49
C VAL A 299 2.78 12.68 5.71
N PRO A 300 2.56 12.13 6.91
CA PRO A 300 3.35 12.48 8.09
C PRO A 300 4.82 12.05 7.91
N VAL A 301 5.72 12.81 8.54
CA VAL A 301 7.17 12.58 8.52
C VAL A 301 7.57 11.81 9.76
N LEU A 302 8.13 10.61 9.61
CA LEU A 302 8.68 9.83 10.71
C LEU A 302 10.19 10.04 10.76
N CYS A 303 10.67 10.60 11.87
CA CYS A 303 12.07 10.91 12.13
C CYS A 303 12.64 9.90 13.13
N PHE A 304 13.61 9.11 12.68
CA PHE A 304 14.27 8.07 13.45
C PHE A 304 15.74 8.41 13.71
N ASP A 305 16.27 7.87 14.80
CA ASP A 305 17.68 8.00 15.15
C ASP A 305 18.58 7.37 14.08
N GLY A 306 19.80 7.89 13.93
CA GLY A 306 20.73 7.48 12.88
C GLY A 306 21.40 6.12 13.08
N ASP A 307 21.01 5.36 14.11
CA ASP A 307 21.63 4.09 14.48
C ASP A 307 20.90 2.86 13.89
N ALA A 308 21.45 1.67 14.15
CA ALA A 308 20.85 0.42 13.68
C ALA A 308 19.47 0.14 14.31
N ALA A 309 19.18 0.67 15.51
CA ALA A 309 17.87 0.52 16.13
C ALA A 309 16.82 1.39 15.44
N GLY A 310 17.15 2.65 15.13
CA GLY A 310 16.33 3.59 14.37
C GLY A 310 16.03 3.08 12.96
N GLN A 311 17.03 2.53 12.25
CA GLN A 311 16.80 1.91 10.94
C GLN A 311 15.82 0.72 11.00
N ARG A 312 15.93 -0.14 12.02
CA ARG A 312 14.96 -1.23 12.23
C ARG A 312 13.58 -0.71 12.62
N ALA A 313 13.51 0.39 13.38
CA ALA A 313 12.25 1.02 13.74
C ALA A 313 11.55 1.62 12.52
N ALA A 314 12.32 2.26 11.63
CA ALA A 314 11.83 2.75 10.34
C ALA A 314 11.22 1.63 9.52
N MET A 315 11.94 0.52 9.35
CA MET A 315 11.44 -0.62 8.57
C MET A 315 10.17 -1.23 9.18
N ARG A 316 10.10 -1.38 10.52
CA ARG A 316 8.87 -1.83 11.20
C ARG A 316 7.69 -0.88 10.97
N ALA A 317 7.91 0.42 10.96
CA ALA A 317 6.86 1.39 10.67
C ALA A 317 6.36 1.25 9.22
N VAL A 318 7.26 1.00 8.28
CA VAL A 318 6.91 0.72 6.87
C VAL A 318 6.09 -0.56 6.75
N GLU A 319 6.54 -1.65 7.35
CA GLU A 319 5.83 -2.95 7.33
C GLU A 319 4.40 -2.84 7.87
N ARG A 320 4.17 -2.04 8.90
CA ARG A 320 2.81 -1.77 9.42
C ARG A 320 1.98 -0.88 8.51
N ALA A 321 2.60 0.08 7.83
CA ALA A 321 1.91 1.02 6.97
C ALA A 321 1.52 0.41 5.61
N LEU A 322 2.33 -0.51 5.07
CA LEU A 322 2.13 -1.11 3.74
C LEU A 322 0.71 -1.69 3.52
N PRO A 323 0.15 -2.51 4.44
CA PRO A 323 -1.20 -3.04 4.28
C PRO A 323 -2.29 -1.97 4.27
N MET A 324 -2.02 -0.81 4.87
CA MET A 324 -3.00 0.25 5.09
C MET A 324 -2.93 1.36 4.03
N LEU A 325 -1.97 1.30 3.10
CA LEU A 325 -1.78 2.31 2.07
C LEU A 325 -3.04 2.48 1.22
N ARG A 326 -3.42 3.74 0.99
CA ARG A 326 -4.54 4.14 0.14
C ARG A 326 -4.17 5.42 -0.63
N PRO A 327 -4.87 5.75 -1.72
CA PRO A 327 -4.55 6.93 -2.52
C PRO A 327 -4.41 8.19 -1.68
N GLY A 328 -3.33 8.93 -1.92
CA GLY A 328 -2.99 10.17 -1.20
C GLY A 328 -2.47 9.98 0.23
N HIS A 329 -2.35 8.76 0.75
CA HIS A 329 -1.86 8.51 2.12
C HIS A 329 -0.58 7.68 2.10
N SER A 330 0.47 8.20 2.73
CA SER A 330 1.77 7.53 2.80
C SER A 330 2.54 8.00 4.04
N LEU A 331 3.80 7.59 4.18
CA LEU A 331 4.71 8.11 5.19
C LEU A 331 5.98 8.63 4.51
N SER A 332 6.55 9.70 5.04
CA SER A 332 7.89 10.16 4.67
C SER A 332 8.86 9.77 5.77
N ILE A 333 10.01 9.21 5.42
CA ILE A 333 10.97 8.69 6.38
C ILE A 333 12.21 9.56 6.42
N VAL A 334 12.63 9.92 7.61
CA VAL A 334 13.80 10.74 7.86
C VAL A 334 14.69 9.98 8.84
N THR A 335 15.92 9.71 8.45
CA THR A 335 16.94 9.11 9.32
C THR A 335 17.98 10.16 9.66
N LEU A 336 18.24 10.37 10.94
CA LEU A 336 19.27 11.30 11.40
C LEU A 336 20.69 10.79 11.08
N PRO A 337 21.72 11.66 11.12
CA PRO A 337 23.10 11.21 11.06
C PRO A 337 23.43 10.25 12.20
N GLU A 338 24.40 9.35 11.96
CA GLU A 338 24.76 8.29 12.90
C GLU A 338 25.08 8.83 14.30
N GLY A 339 24.44 8.21 15.31
CA GLY A 339 24.65 8.52 16.72
C GLY A 339 23.99 9.82 17.21
N LEU A 340 23.12 10.46 16.42
CA LEU A 340 22.37 11.64 16.84
C LEU A 340 20.89 11.34 17.02
N ASP A 341 20.33 11.94 18.07
CA ASP A 341 18.89 12.14 18.28
C ASP A 341 18.48 13.57 17.84
N PRO A 342 17.17 13.91 17.76
CA PRO A 342 16.73 15.25 17.41
C PRO A 342 17.28 16.36 18.32
N ASP A 343 17.43 16.11 19.62
CA ASP A 343 17.98 17.06 20.59
C ASP A 343 19.47 17.34 20.32
N ASP A 344 20.26 16.30 20.08
CA ASP A 344 21.67 16.39 19.74
C ASP A 344 21.91 17.13 18.42
N LEU A 345 21.11 16.84 17.38
CA LEU A 345 21.21 17.55 16.10
C LEU A 345 20.89 19.04 16.25
N ILE A 346 19.80 19.38 16.95
CA ILE A 346 19.39 20.78 17.16
C ILE A 346 20.48 21.54 17.93
N ARG A 347 21.08 20.92 18.95
CA ARG A 347 22.15 21.56 19.73
C ARG A 347 23.44 21.74 18.93
N ARG A 348 23.79 20.78 18.08
CA ARG A 348 25.03 20.81 17.30
C ARG A 348 24.93 21.74 16.08
N ASP A 349 23.86 21.58 15.29
CA ASP A 349 23.74 22.17 13.94
C ASP A 349 22.61 23.21 13.84
N GLY A 350 21.79 23.35 14.89
CA GLY A 350 20.75 24.36 15.00
C GLY A 350 19.39 23.96 14.39
N PRO A 351 18.32 24.73 14.71
CA PRO A 351 16.96 24.47 14.21
C PRO A 351 16.83 24.44 12.67
N ALA A 352 17.62 25.25 11.97
CA ALA A 352 17.58 25.32 10.51
C ALA A 352 18.03 24.01 9.85
N ALA A 353 19.05 23.35 10.41
CA ALA A 353 19.51 22.05 9.93
C ALA A 353 18.43 20.98 10.12
N MET A 354 17.78 20.93 11.28
CA MET A 354 16.66 20.03 11.54
C MET A 354 15.49 20.26 10.56
N LYS A 355 15.12 21.52 10.31
CA LYS A 355 14.03 21.86 9.36
C LYS A 355 14.37 21.43 7.93
N SER A 356 15.61 21.64 7.49
CA SER A 356 16.09 21.22 6.18
C SER A 356 16.03 19.69 6.04
N LEU A 357 16.47 18.97 7.06
CA LEU A 357 16.51 17.50 7.06
C LEU A 357 15.08 16.92 7.06
N LEU A 358 14.16 17.49 7.84
CA LEU A 358 12.74 17.12 7.81
C LEU A 358 12.02 17.42 6.49
N GLY A 359 12.56 18.34 5.67
CA GLY A 359 12.02 18.64 4.34
C GLY A 359 12.47 17.66 3.25
N GLY A 360 13.52 16.87 3.50
CA GLY A 360 14.13 15.95 2.54
C GLY A 360 13.84 14.47 2.80
N GLY A 361 12.74 14.15 3.50
CA GLY A 361 12.42 12.77 3.85
C GLY A 361 12.24 11.86 2.63
N GLU A 362 12.78 10.64 2.72
CA GLU A 362 12.69 9.63 1.66
C GLU A 362 11.29 8.99 1.63
N SER A 363 10.89 8.50 0.46
CA SER A 363 9.63 7.78 0.32
C SER A 363 9.75 6.35 0.88
N LEU A 364 8.61 5.72 1.19
CA LEU A 364 8.56 4.33 1.62
C LEU A 364 9.32 3.39 0.65
N ILE A 365 9.16 3.58 -0.66
CA ILE A 365 9.79 2.72 -1.66
C ILE A 365 11.30 2.92 -1.75
N ASP A 366 11.79 4.14 -1.48
CA ASP A 366 13.22 4.44 -1.40
C ASP A 366 13.85 3.78 -0.17
N LEU A 367 13.19 3.88 0.99
CA LEU A 367 13.64 3.20 2.20
C LEU A 367 13.70 1.69 1.97
N ILE A 368 12.61 1.07 1.48
CA ILE A 368 12.55 -0.39 1.26
C ILE A 368 13.71 -0.84 0.37
N TRP A 369 13.92 -0.15 -0.75
CA TRP A 369 15.01 -0.47 -1.68
C TRP A 369 16.39 -0.35 -1.01
N ARG A 370 16.65 0.77 -0.34
CA ARG A 370 17.91 1.05 0.36
C ARG A 370 18.19 -0.01 1.42
N PHE A 371 17.20 -0.29 2.27
CA PHE A 371 17.28 -1.25 3.36
C PHE A 371 17.56 -2.66 2.85
N GLU A 372 16.72 -3.18 1.96
CA GLU A 372 16.81 -4.56 1.48
C GLU A 372 18.08 -4.85 0.68
N LYS A 373 18.55 -3.86 -0.09
CA LYS A 373 19.82 -3.94 -0.82
C LYS A 373 21.02 -3.98 0.12
N SER A 374 20.96 -3.28 1.25
CA SER A 374 22.05 -3.22 2.23
C SER A 374 22.06 -4.41 3.20
N ALA A 375 20.94 -5.12 3.34
CA ALA A 375 20.77 -6.17 4.33
C ALA A 375 21.63 -7.42 4.08
N THR A 376 21.85 -7.81 2.82
CA THR A 376 22.63 -9.01 2.47
C THR A 376 23.48 -8.79 1.22
N ALA A 377 24.62 -9.49 1.14
CA ALA A 377 25.49 -9.42 -0.03
C ALA A 377 24.80 -10.01 -1.27
N THR A 378 24.71 -9.25 -2.35
CA THR A 378 24.00 -9.63 -3.58
C THR A 378 24.93 -10.05 -4.72
N ALA A 379 26.04 -10.71 -4.38
CA ALA A 379 27.11 -11.03 -5.33
C ALA A 379 26.74 -12.18 -6.28
N THR A 380 25.95 -13.15 -5.83
CA THR A 380 25.57 -14.34 -6.61
C THR A 380 24.16 -14.24 -7.19
N PRO A 381 23.84 -15.03 -8.24
CA PRO A 381 22.47 -15.13 -8.76
C PRO A 381 21.43 -15.51 -7.70
N GLU A 382 21.75 -16.43 -6.80
CA GLU A 382 20.88 -16.86 -5.70
C GLU A 382 20.62 -15.71 -4.72
N ALA A 383 21.67 -14.96 -4.37
CA ALA A 383 21.52 -13.80 -3.49
C ALA A 383 20.71 -12.66 -4.14
N LYS A 384 20.86 -12.46 -5.45
CA LYS A 384 20.02 -11.53 -6.23
C LYS A 384 18.56 -12.01 -6.27
N ALA A 385 18.32 -13.31 -6.42
CA ALA A 385 16.97 -13.87 -6.36
C ALA A 385 16.33 -13.63 -4.99
N GLY A 386 17.09 -13.83 -3.90
CA GLY A 386 16.62 -13.55 -2.54
C GLY A 386 16.31 -12.06 -2.31
N LEU A 387 17.10 -11.13 -2.86
CA LEU A 387 16.76 -9.70 -2.82
C LEU A 387 15.42 -9.44 -3.53
N LYS A 388 15.24 -9.99 -4.73
CA LYS A 388 14.00 -9.83 -5.49
C LYS A 388 12.80 -10.35 -4.71
N GLU A 389 12.92 -11.53 -4.10
CA GLU A 389 11.86 -12.13 -3.29
C GLU A 389 11.43 -11.22 -2.13
N ARG A 390 12.38 -10.70 -1.34
CA ARG A 390 12.08 -9.76 -0.24
C ARG A 390 11.44 -8.46 -0.71
N LEU A 391 11.92 -7.89 -1.82
CA LEU A 391 11.31 -6.69 -2.41
C LEU A 391 9.86 -6.93 -2.85
N MET A 392 9.57 -8.09 -3.44
CA MET A 392 8.20 -8.44 -3.85
C MET A 392 7.31 -8.72 -2.65
N ALA A 393 7.83 -9.34 -1.58
CA ALA A 393 7.08 -9.54 -0.34
C ALA A 393 6.54 -8.22 0.24
N HIS A 394 7.32 -7.14 0.20
CA HIS A 394 6.85 -5.81 0.62
C HIS A 394 5.74 -5.25 -0.28
N ALA A 395 5.86 -5.44 -1.60
CA ALA A 395 4.79 -5.02 -2.52
C ALA A 395 3.52 -5.84 -2.29
N ASP A 396 3.64 -7.16 -2.10
CA ASP A 396 2.52 -8.08 -1.90
C ASP A 396 1.77 -7.84 -0.59
N ALA A 397 2.44 -7.30 0.43
CA ALA A 397 1.81 -6.87 1.68
C ALA A 397 0.81 -5.72 1.51
N ILE A 398 0.88 -4.96 0.41
CA ILE A 398 -0.02 -3.83 0.14
C ILE A 398 -1.40 -4.35 -0.28
N GLN A 399 -2.44 -3.96 0.47
CA GLN A 399 -3.81 -4.41 0.20
C GLN A 399 -4.44 -3.70 -1.00
N HIS A 400 -4.14 -2.41 -1.20
CA HIS A 400 -4.71 -1.65 -2.31
C HIS A 400 -4.12 -2.11 -3.66
N PRO A 401 -4.94 -2.60 -4.61
CA PRO A 401 -4.45 -3.28 -5.81
C PRO A 401 -3.61 -2.40 -6.72
N ASP A 402 -4.01 -1.14 -6.95
CA ASP A 402 -3.27 -0.23 -7.83
C ASP A 402 -1.92 0.19 -7.22
N ILE A 403 -1.90 0.49 -5.92
CA ILE A 403 -0.67 0.86 -5.21
C ILE A 403 0.28 -0.33 -5.20
N ARG A 404 -0.20 -1.54 -4.91
CA ARG A 404 0.57 -2.78 -5.03
C ARG A 404 1.19 -2.93 -6.41
N ALA A 405 0.41 -2.76 -7.47
CA ALA A 405 0.90 -2.88 -8.85
C ALA A 405 1.99 -1.85 -9.17
N LEU A 406 1.83 -0.61 -8.71
CA LEU A 406 2.81 0.47 -8.88
C LEU A 406 4.09 0.19 -8.10
N TYR A 407 4.00 -0.22 -6.84
CA TYR A 407 5.16 -0.62 -6.02
C TYR A 407 5.90 -1.81 -6.63
N ALA A 408 5.19 -2.86 -7.03
CA ALA A 408 5.78 -4.04 -7.65
C ALA A 408 6.46 -3.73 -8.99
N ARG A 409 5.94 -2.78 -9.77
CA ARG A 409 6.58 -2.30 -10.99
C ARG A 409 7.88 -1.55 -10.68
N GLU A 410 7.81 -0.53 -9.83
CA GLU A 410 8.95 0.33 -9.50
C GLU A 410 10.08 -0.47 -8.84
N LEU A 411 9.76 -1.37 -7.90
CA LEU A 411 10.76 -2.24 -7.27
C LEU A 411 11.41 -3.21 -8.28
N ARG A 412 10.65 -3.74 -9.25
CA ARG A 412 11.21 -4.57 -10.34
C ARG A 412 12.11 -3.78 -11.28
N ASP A 413 11.75 -2.54 -11.58
CA ASP A 413 12.55 -1.68 -12.46
C ASP A 413 13.88 -1.34 -11.78
N ARG A 414 13.86 -0.97 -10.49
CA ARG A 414 15.06 -0.77 -9.67
C ARG A 414 15.91 -2.03 -9.57
N PHE A 415 15.29 -3.18 -9.31
CA PHE A 415 15.97 -4.46 -9.26
C PHE A 415 16.65 -4.80 -10.60
N SER A 416 15.95 -4.63 -11.71
CA SER A 416 16.48 -4.90 -13.05
C SER A 416 17.69 -4.02 -13.36
N ALA A 417 17.58 -2.72 -13.08
CA ALA A 417 18.67 -1.76 -13.29
C ALA A 417 19.92 -2.09 -12.46
N PHE A 418 19.72 -2.60 -11.23
CA PHE A 418 20.80 -3.03 -10.35
C PHE A 418 21.42 -4.37 -10.74
N ALA A 419 20.58 -5.38 -11.01
CA ALA A 419 21.03 -6.74 -11.27
C ALA A 419 21.67 -6.88 -12.65
N PHE A 420 21.21 -6.07 -13.62
CA PHE A 420 21.62 -6.06 -15.02
C PHE A 420 21.92 -4.62 -15.47
N PRO A 421 22.98 -3.98 -14.95
CA PRO A 421 23.31 -2.61 -15.34
C PRO A 421 23.57 -2.56 -16.85
N PRO A 422 23.07 -1.52 -17.56
CA PRO A 422 23.28 -1.40 -18.99
C PRO A 422 24.77 -1.36 -19.28
N ARG A 423 25.25 -2.26 -20.16
CA ARG A 423 26.64 -2.26 -20.61
C ARG A 423 26.94 -0.90 -21.23
N GLN A 424 27.84 -0.13 -20.63
CA GLN A 424 28.40 1.05 -21.29
C GLN A 424 29.03 0.57 -22.60
N ARG A 425 28.44 1.01 -23.73
CA ARG A 425 29.09 0.87 -25.04
C ARG A 425 30.40 1.64 -24.95
N GLN A 426 31.52 0.93 -24.83
CA GLN A 426 32.82 1.55 -25.07
C GLN A 426 32.78 2.12 -26.49
N PRO A 427 33.14 3.40 -26.71
CA PRO A 427 33.31 3.90 -28.07
C PRO A 427 34.36 3.00 -28.73
N ALA A 428 33.97 2.36 -29.83
CA ALA A 428 34.85 1.49 -30.59
C ALA A 428 36.15 2.27 -30.87
N ARG A 429 37.29 1.75 -30.40
CA ARG A 429 38.60 2.25 -30.81
C ARG A 429 38.64 2.22 -32.33
N GLY A 430 38.65 3.40 -32.94
CA GLY A 430 38.58 3.56 -34.38
C GLY A 430 39.73 2.83 -35.06
N PHE A 431 39.40 1.83 -35.86
CA PHE A 431 40.22 1.43 -36.99
C PHE A 431 40.07 2.55 -38.04
N GLY A 432 41.02 3.49 -38.02
CA GLY A 432 41.07 4.61 -38.95
C GLY A 432 41.44 4.16 -40.36
N GLY A 433 40.42 3.91 -41.19
CA GLY A 433 40.52 3.92 -42.64
C GLY A 433 39.98 5.25 -43.17
N LYS A 434 40.87 6.03 -43.78
CA LYS A 434 40.62 7.36 -44.36
C LYS A 434 39.46 7.34 -45.36
N LEU A 435 38.47 8.21 -45.16
CA LEU A 435 37.77 8.91 -46.22
C LEU A 435 37.18 10.20 -45.63
N ALA A 436 37.94 11.27 -45.78
CA ALA A 436 37.49 12.63 -45.57
C ALA A 436 36.62 13.03 -46.77
N GLY A 437 35.41 13.48 -46.50
CA GLY A 437 34.51 14.14 -47.44
C GLY A 437 33.73 15.19 -46.66
N GLU A 438 34.00 16.44 -46.98
CA GLU A 438 33.35 17.65 -46.46
C GLU A 438 31.84 17.54 -46.42
N PHE A 439 31.22 17.93 -45.30
CA PHE A 439 30.07 18.84 -45.31
C PHE A 439 29.88 19.40 -43.89
N GLY A 440 30.24 20.67 -43.73
CA GLY A 440 29.91 21.46 -42.54
C GLY A 440 28.43 21.85 -42.54
N GLY A 441 27.80 21.78 -41.38
CA GLY A 441 26.40 22.18 -41.21
C GLY A 441 25.92 21.98 -39.78
N SER A 442 26.21 22.94 -38.92
CA SER A 442 25.65 23.09 -37.58
C SER A 442 24.12 23.29 -37.66
N ARG A 443 23.33 22.46 -36.96
CA ARG A 443 21.99 22.82 -36.46
C ARG A 443 21.44 21.84 -35.40
N ARG A 444 21.17 22.42 -34.24
CA ARG A 444 20.09 22.19 -33.26
C ARG A 444 19.80 20.77 -32.76
N PHE A 445 20.07 20.61 -31.46
CA PHE A 445 19.37 19.72 -30.55
C PHE A 445 17.84 19.93 -30.64
N GLU A 446 17.11 18.92 -31.09
CA GLU A 446 15.67 18.80 -30.89
C GLU A 446 15.37 17.63 -29.95
N ARG A 447 14.36 17.88 -29.09
CA ARG A 447 13.80 17.07 -28.02
C ARG A 447 13.82 15.56 -28.25
N PHE A 448 14.37 14.83 -27.28
CA PHE A 448 14.09 13.40 -27.09
C PHE A 448 12.60 13.19 -26.79
N GLN A 449 11.84 12.76 -27.79
CA GLN A 449 10.63 11.96 -27.59
C GLN A 449 11.05 10.60 -27.03
N ARG A 450 10.28 10.08 -26.07
CA ARG A 450 10.48 8.73 -25.52
C ARG A 450 10.23 7.70 -26.60
N ASP A 451 11.28 7.27 -27.29
CA ASP A 451 11.23 6.09 -28.13
C ASP A 451 11.21 4.84 -27.25
N ASN A 452 10.08 4.11 -27.30
CA ASN A 452 9.99 2.70 -26.97
C ASN A 452 11.16 1.97 -27.66
N THR A 453 12.23 1.68 -26.92
CA THR A 453 13.34 0.93 -27.48
C THR A 453 12.83 -0.47 -27.84
N PRO A 454 12.90 -0.90 -29.11
CA PRO A 454 12.43 -2.22 -29.49
C PRO A 454 13.23 -3.28 -28.72
N PRO A 455 12.58 -4.41 -28.34
CA PRO A 455 13.25 -5.48 -27.60
C PRO A 455 14.54 -5.91 -28.32
N SER A 456 15.53 -6.34 -27.53
CA SER A 456 16.83 -6.80 -28.05
C SER A 456 16.64 -7.82 -29.19
N PRO A 457 17.54 -7.94 -30.17
CA PRO A 457 17.39 -8.87 -31.30
C PRO A 457 17.05 -10.31 -30.85
N LEU A 458 17.54 -10.72 -29.68
CA LEU A 458 17.25 -12.01 -29.03
C LEU A 458 15.85 -12.08 -28.39
N LEU A 459 15.38 -11.01 -27.74
CA LEU A 459 14.02 -10.90 -27.21
C LEU A 459 12.98 -10.70 -28.31
N ARG A 460 13.35 -10.06 -29.43
CA ARG A 460 12.56 -10.06 -30.66
C ARG A 460 12.31 -11.50 -31.08
N GLN A 461 13.34 -12.34 -31.15
CA GLN A 461 13.22 -13.76 -31.54
C GLN A 461 12.35 -14.60 -30.59
N LEU A 462 12.22 -14.25 -29.31
CA LEU A 462 11.46 -15.04 -28.32
C LEU A 462 10.07 -14.47 -27.98
N GLY A 463 9.74 -13.28 -28.48
CA GLY A 463 8.45 -12.65 -28.22
C GLY A 463 7.29 -13.19 -29.06
N PRO A 464 6.03 -12.96 -28.65
CA PRO A 464 4.84 -13.43 -29.37
C PRO A 464 4.72 -12.86 -30.79
N ALA A 465 5.29 -11.67 -31.05
CA ALA A 465 5.40 -11.11 -32.41
C ALA A 465 6.28 -12.00 -33.32
N SER A 466 7.44 -12.46 -32.84
CA SER A 466 8.30 -13.35 -33.63
C SER A 466 7.79 -14.78 -33.68
N ALA A 467 7.07 -15.25 -32.65
CA ALA A 467 6.34 -16.52 -32.72
C ALA A 467 5.28 -16.48 -33.83
N ARG A 468 4.53 -15.38 -33.96
CA ARG A 468 3.57 -15.16 -35.05
C ARG A 468 4.25 -15.12 -36.41
N THR A 469 5.36 -14.40 -36.57
CA THR A 469 6.11 -14.33 -37.85
C THR A 469 6.63 -15.70 -38.29
N ARG A 470 7.12 -16.51 -37.35
CA ARG A 470 7.57 -17.88 -37.65
C ARG A 470 6.42 -18.82 -37.98
N LEU A 471 5.31 -18.75 -37.24
CA LEU A 471 4.12 -19.55 -37.52
C LEU A 471 3.51 -19.17 -38.88
N MET A 472 3.53 -17.88 -39.24
CA MET A 472 3.12 -17.42 -40.59
C MET A 472 4.01 -18.00 -41.69
N ALA A 473 5.33 -18.00 -41.50
CA ALA A 473 6.27 -18.65 -42.44
C ALA A 473 5.97 -20.14 -42.58
N ALA A 474 5.68 -20.83 -41.47
CA ALA A 474 5.33 -22.25 -41.46
C ALA A 474 4.00 -22.48 -42.21
N VAL A 475 2.96 -21.69 -41.95
CA VAL A 475 1.66 -21.80 -42.63
C VAL A 475 1.80 -21.61 -44.14
N ILE A 476 2.57 -20.61 -44.60
CA ILE A 476 2.82 -20.40 -46.05
C ILE A 476 3.49 -21.64 -46.68
N LEU A 477 4.50 -22.20 -46.01
CA LEU A 477 5.16 -23.42 -46.47
C LEU A 477 4.21 -24.64 -46.44
N GLY A 478 3.33 -24.72 -45.44
CA GLY A 478 2.28 -25.73 -45.33
C GLY A 478 1.25 -25.63 -46.45
N LEU A 479 0.83 -24.43 -46.84
CA LEU A 479 -0.11 -24.19 -47.94
C LEU A 479 0.47 -24.57 -49.31
N VAL A 480 1.78 -24.38 -49.52
CA VAL A 480 2.48 -24.86 -50.72
C VAL A 480 2.56 -26.38 -50.76
N ARG A 481 2.78 -27.02 -49.61
CA ARG A 481 2.85 -28.48 -49.48
C ARG A 481 1.48 -29.16 -49.60
N HIS A 482 0.44 -28.53 -49.08
CA HIS A 482 -0.93 -29.05 -49.02
C HIS A 482 -1.91 -28.11 -49.75
N PRO A 483 -1.77 -27.97 -51.08
CA PRO A 483 -2.51 -26.99 -51.87
C PRO A 483 -4.04 -27.19 -51.87
N SER A 484 -4.52 -28.40 -51.57
CA SER A 484 -5.95 -28.71 -51.46
C SER A 484 -6.67 -27.88 -50.37
N LEU A 485 -5.93 -27.39 -49.37
CA LEU A 485 -6.47 -26.58 -48.28
C LEU A 485 -6.70 -25.11 -48.65
N LEU A 486 -6.05 -24.61 -49.70
CA LEU A 486 -6.27 -23.24 -50.20
C LEU A 486 -7.74 -23.04 -50.60
N ASN A 487 -8.35 -24.04 -51.25
CA ASN A 487 -9.73 -23.95 -51.73
C ASN A 487 -10.77 -24.13 -50.61
N GLY A 488 -10.52 -25.03 -49.66
CA GLY A 488 -11.45 -25.29 -48.56
C GLY A 488 -11.47 -24.19 -47.49
N LYS A 489 -10.45 -23.31 -47.47
CA LYS A 489 -10.22 -22.33 -46.40
C LYS A 489 -9.86 -20.93 -46.92
N ALA A 490 -10.12 -20.63 -48.19
CA ALA A 490 -9.77 -19.37 -48.85
C ALA A 490 -10.20 -18.13 -48.05
N GLU A 491 -11.41 -18.14 -47.47
CA GLU A 491 -11.91 -17.03 -46.65
C GLU A 491 -11.05 -16.78 -45.41
N GLN A 492 -10.66 -17.82 -44.67
CA GLN A 492 -9.81 -17.68 -43.48
C GLN A 492 -8.37 -17.28 -43.86
N ILE A 493 -7.86 -17.80 -44.97
CA ILE A 493 -6.52 -17.50 -45.49
C ILE A 493 -6.44 -16.03 -45.95
N SER A 494 -7.48 -15.50 -46.59
CA SER A 494 -7.56 -14.08 -47.00
C SER A 494 -7.54 -13.09 -45.82
N GLN A 495 -7.86 -13.56 -44.61
CA GLN A 495 -7.84 -12.76 -43.38
C GLN A 495 -6.46 -12.75 -42.71
N LEU A 496 -5.52 -13.58 -43.18
CA LEU A 496 -4.15 -13.54 -42.68
C LEU A 496 -3.51 -12.20 -43.03
N ARG A 497 -2.75 -11.65 -42.07
CA ARG A 497 -2.02 -10.39 -42.20
C ARG A 497 -0.56 -10.63 -41.84
N PRO A 498 0.29 -11.00 -42.83
CA PRO A 498 1.72 -11.14 -42.61
C PRO A 498 2.36 -9.78 -42.32
N GLU A 499 3.29 -9.75 -41.36
CA GLU A 499 4.06 -8.53 -41.02
C GLU A 499 5.26 -8.34 -41.98
N ASP A 500 5.71 -9.42 -42.63
CA ASP A 500 6.80 -9.42 -43.59
C ASP A 500 6.28 -9.25 -45.03
N ALA A 501 6.86 -8.32 -45.78
CA ALA A 501 6.44 -7.99 -47.15
C ALA A 501 6.75 -9.10 -48.17
N GLY A 502 7.67 -10.02 -47.87
CA GLY A 502 7.90 -11.22 -48.67
C GLY A 502 6.80 -12.25 -48.43
N GLN A 503 6.45 -12.50 -47.17
CA GLN A 503 5.34 -13.38 -46.78
C GLN A 503 3.99 -12.90 -47.31
N ALA A 504 3.73 -11.58 -47.30
CA ALA A 504 2.52 -11.00 -47.88
C ALA A 504 2.41 -11.29 -49.38
N ARG A 505 3.47 -11.00 -50.15
CA ARG A 505 3.49 -11.27 -51.61
C ARG A 505 3.36 -12.76 -51.95
N LEU A 506 3.93 -13.65 -51.12
CA LEU A 506 3.77 -15.10 -51.26
C LEU A 506 2.32 -15.53 -51.03
N LEU A 507 1.69 -15.01 -49.97
CA LEU A 507 0.30 -15.31 -49.67
C LEU A 507 -0.66 -14.82 -50.77
N ASP A 508 -0.44 -13.59 -51.26
CA ASP A 508 -1.24 -13.02 -52.35
C ASP A 508 -1.10 -13.85 -53.64
N ALA A 509 0.12 -14.28 -53.98
CA ALA A 509 0.36 -15.15 -55.14
C ALA A 509 -0.31 -16.52 -54.98
N LEU A 510 -0.31 -17.10 -53.77
CA LEU A 510 -0.99 -18.37 -53.51
C LEU A 510 -2.52 -18.25 -53.64
N LEU A 511 -3.10 -17.14 -53.17
CA LEU A 511 -4.53 -16.84 -53.32
C LEU A 511 -4.90 -16.60 -54.80
N GLU A 512 -4.08 -15.88 -55.55
CA GLU A 512 -4.28 -15.66 -57.00
C GLU A 512 -4.24 -16.98 -57.79
N LEU A 513 -3.31 -17.89 -57.45
CA LEU A 513 -3.24 -19.23 -58.08
C LEU A 513 -4.43 -20.12 -57.72
N ALA A 514 -5.02 -19.94 -56.54
CA ALA A 514 -6.26 -20.61 -56.15
C ALA A 514 -7.48 -20.03 -56.88
N GLU A 515 -7.59 -18.71 -56.98
CA GLU A 515 -8.69 -18.01 -57.67
C GLU A 515 -8.71 -18.25 -59.18
N THR A 516 -7.54 -18.37 -59.81
CA THR A 516 -7.41 -18.69 -61.25
C THR A 516 -7.73 -20.16 -61.58
N GLY A 517 -8.07 -20.98 -60.58
CA GLY A 517 -8.46 -22.38 -60.75
C GLY A 517 -7.30 -23.32 -61.09
N GLN A 518 -6.05 -22.84 -61.01
CA GLN A 518 -4.87 -23.66 -61.29
C GLN A 518 -4.57 -24.64 -60.14
N ILE A 519 -5.01 -24.31 -58.93
CA ILE A 519 -4.87 -25.14 -57.73
C ILE A 519 -6.19 -25.86 -57.41
N GLY A 520 -6.16 -27.19 -57.34
CA GLY A 520 -7.28 -28.03 -56.90
C GLY A 520 -8.18 -28.63 -57.99
N GLY A 521 -7.93 -28.33 -59.28
CA GLY A 521 -8.54 -29.03 -60.42
C GLY A 521 -7.75 -30.25 -60.94
N GLY A 522 -6.68 -30.66 -60.23
CA GLY A 522 -5.76 -31.72 -60.67
C GLY A 522 -4.59 -31.26 -61.55
N SER A 523 -4.27 -29.96 -61.59
CA SER A 523 -3.28 -29.41 -62.56
C SER A 523 -1.94 -28.94 -61.99
N LEU A 524 -1.77 -28.80 -60.67
CA LEU A 524 -0.49 -28.37 -60.08
C LEU A 524 -0.20 -29.16 -58.80
N GLU A 525 0.95 -29.83 -58.74
CA GLU A 525 1.49 -30.41 -57.51
C GLU A 525 2.39 -29.40 -56.78
N SER A 526 2.74 -29.68 -55.51
CA SER A 526 3.60 -28.83 -54.68
C SER A 526 4.93 -28.39 -55.36
N PRO A 527 5.60 -29.22 -56.20
CA PRO A 527 6.79 -28.80 -56.95
C PRO A 527 6.51 -27.71 -58.00
N ASP A 528 5.35 -27.76 -58.65
CA ASP A 528 4.97 -26.83 -59.71
C ASP A 528 4.65 -25.45 -59.12
N ILE A 529 3.99 -25.41 -57.96
CA ILE A 529 3.70 -24.17 -57.23
C ILE A 529 5.01 -23.49 -56.81
N ALA A 530 5.99 -24.26 -56.32
CA ALA A 530 7.29 -23.72 -55.95
C ALA A 530 8.05 -23.15 -57.16
N ALA A 531 7.97 -23.80 -58.32
CA ALA A 531 8.58 -23.31 -59.57
C ALA A 531 7.93 -22.01 -60.06
N ILE A 532 6.59 -21.94 -60.06
CA ILE A 532 5.83 -20.74 -60.46
C ILE A 532 6.17 -19.55 -59.55
N LEU A 533 6.26 -19.77 -58.23
CA LEU A 533 6.64 -18.72 -57.29
C LEU A 533 8.08 -18.24 -57.53
N ALA A 534 9.01 -19.15 -57.85
CA ALA A 534 10.39 -18.82 -58.16
C ALA A 534 10.53 -17.98 -59.45
N GLU A 535 9.77 -18.31 -60.50
CA GLU A 535 9.73 -17.52 -61.75
C GLU A 535 9.19 -16.10 -61.54
N ARG A 536 8.27 -15.92 -60.57
CA ARG A 536 7.77 -14.61 -60.12
C ARG A 536 8.75 -13.88 -59.18
N GLY A 537 9.94 -14.42 -58.94
CA GLY A 537 10.94 -13.86 -58.04
C GLY A 537 10.57 -13.94 -56.55
N LEU A 538 9.66 -14.85 -56.18
CA LEU A 538 9.19 -15.05 -54.81
C LEU A 538 9.86 -16.30 -54.20
N ALA A 539 10.80 -16.09 -53.29
CA ALA A 539 11.50 -17.18 -52.61
C ALA A 539 10.68 -17.72 -51.44
N LEU A 540 10.54 -19.05 -51.35
CA LEU A 540 9.87 -19.69 -50.21
C LEU A 540 10.68 -19.55 -48.91
N PRO A 541 10.01 -19.51 -47.73
CA PRO A 541 10.70 -19.44 -46.44
C PRO A 541 11.63 -20.64 -46.23
N HIS A 542 12.90 -20.38 -45.88
CA HIS A 542 13.89 -21.42 -45.54
C HIS A 542 13.80 -21.87 -44.07
N GLY A 543 14.49 -22.97 -43.71
CA GLY A 543 14.41 -23.60 -42.38
C GLY A 543 14.69 -22.68 -41.19
N ASP A 544 15.51 -21.64 -41.36
CA ASP A 544 15.77 -20.63 -40.31
C ASP A 544 14.57 -19.71 -40.06
N ALA A 545 13.71 -19.49 -41.06
CA ALA A 545 12.52 -18.63 -40.96
C ALA A 545 11.39 -19.27 -40.15
N ILE A 546 11.33 -20.60 -40.09
CA ILE A 546 10.41 -21.36 -39.24
C ILE A 546 11.00 -21.66 -37.84
N GLY A 547 12.25 -21.27 -37.58
CA GLY A 547 12.90 -21.40 -36.27
C GLY A 547 12.96 -22.84 -35.71
N GLY A 548 13.03 -23.84 -36.58
CA GLY A 548 13.10 -25.26 -36.20
C GLY A 548 11.80 -25.87 -35.69
N MET A 549 10.64 -25.27 -36.00
CA MET A 549 9.33 -25.85 -35.73
C MET A 549 9.19 -27.23 -36.40
N LYS A 550 8.76 -28.23 -35.64
CA LYS A 550 8.48 -29.59 -36.14
C LYS A 550 6.97 -29.83 -36.20
N LEU A 551 6.30 -29.07 -37.06
CA LEU A 551 4.86 -29.19 -37.29
C LEU A 551 4.60 -30.37 -38.23
N ALA A 552 3.54 -31.11 -37.96
CA ALA A 552 3.07 -32.27 -38.71
C ALA A 552 2.87 -31.93 -40.20
N PHE A 553 2.35 -30.74 -40.52
CA PHE A 553 2.19 -30.31 -41.94
C PHE A 553 3.50 -29.95 -42.67
N LEU A 554 4.63 -29.84 -41.95
CA LEU A 554 5.97 -29.64 -42.52
C LEU A 554 6.78 -30.93 -42.64
N SER A 555 6.24 -32.05 -42.15
CA SER A 555 6.90 -33.35 -42.12
C SER A 555 6.45 -34.22 -43.31
N ASP A 556 7.40 -34.91 -43.93
CA ASP A 556 7.12 -35.87 -45.01
C ASP A 556 6.62 -37.23 -44.46
N ARG A 557 6.55 -37.39 -43.12
CA ARG A 557 6.17 -38.64 -42.43
C ARG A 557 4.75 -38.63 -41.84
N THR A 558 4.03 -37.54 -41.99
CA THR A 558 2.70 -37.33 -41.39
C THR A 558 1.61 -37.64 -42.40
N THR A 559 0.45 -38.15 -41.95
CA THR A 559 -0.67 -38.41 -42.86
C THR A 559 -1.27 -37.09 -43.39
N PRO A 560 -1.81 -37.04 -44.63
CA PRO A 560 -2.43 -35.83 -45.16
C PRO A 560 -3.58 -35.27 -44.30
N ALA A 561 -4.29 -36.14 -43.57
CA ALA A 561 -5.37 -35.75 -42.67
C ALA A 561 -4.85 -35.01 -41.42
N GLU A 562 -3.81 -35.55 -40.77
CA GLU A 562 -3.17 -34.92 -39.60
C GLU A 562 -2.50 -33.59 -39.97
N ALA A 563 -1.85 -33.53 -41.13
CA ALA A 563 -1.28 -32.28 -41.65
C ALA A 563 -2.36 -31.22 -41.90
N ALA A 564 -3.52 -31.61 -42.43
CA ALA A 564 -4.63 -30.70 -42.68
C ALA A 564 -5.28 -30.15 -41.41
N GLU A 565 -5.41 -30.98 -40.37
CA GLU A 565 -5.98 -30.59 -39.08
C GLU A 565 -5.09 -29.57 -38.38
N GLU A 566 -3.80 -29.86 -38.25
CA GLU A 566 -2.84 -28.98 -37.58
C GLU A 566 -2.62 -27.66 -38.37
N LEU A 567 -2.61 -27.72 -39.71
CA LEU A 567 -2.53 -26.50 -40.53
C LEU A 567 -3.77 -25.62 -40.37
N THR A 568 -4.96 -26.22 -40.25
CA THR A 568 -6.22 -25.49 -40.01
C THR A 568 -6.22 -24.81 -38.64
N GLU A 569 -5.70 -25.48 -37.61
CA GLU A 569 -5.53 -24.89 -36.29
C GLU A 569 -4.55 -23.70 -36.32
N ALA A 570 -3.42 -23.84 -37.01
CA ALA A 570 -2.44 -22.78 -37.17
C ALA A 570 -3.02 -21.54 -37.87
N ILE A 571 -3.79 -21.73 -38.95
CA ILE A 571 -4.48 -20.64 -39.66
C ILE A 571 -5.48 -19.95 -38.74
N SER A 572 -6.28 -20.72 -38.00
CA SER A 572 -7.29 -20.18 -37.08
C SER A 572 -6.65 -19.32 -35.99
N LEU A 573 -5.52 -19.77 -35.43
CA LEU A 573 -4.76 -18.97 -34.47
C LEU A 573 -4.24 -17.66 -35.10
N LEU A 574 -3.71 -17.66 -36.32
CA LEU A 574 -3.20 -16.44 -36.94
C LEU A 574 -4.30 -15.39 -37.24
N VAL A 575 -5.53 -15.83 -37.47
CA VAL A 575 -6.72 -15.00 -37.77
C VAL A 575 -7.39 -14.43 -36.51
N GLU A 576 -7.42 -15.17 -35.39
CA GLU A 576 -8.17 -14.75 -34.19
C GLU A 576 -7.62 -13.49 -33.51
N ARG A 577 -6.32 -13.21 -33.61
CA ARG A 577 -5.69 -12.09 -32.89
C ARG A 577 -6.15 -10.70 -33.34
N PRO A 578 -6.19 -10.36 -34.64
CA PRO A 578 -6.77 -9.09 -35.10
C PRO A 578 -8.20 -8.84 -34.61
N ALA A 579 -9.02 -9.90 -34.50
CA ALA A 579 -10.39 -9.78 -34.00
C ALA A 579 -10.45 -9.44 -32.50
N ILE A 580 -9.57 -10.04 -31.69
CA ILE A 580 -9.45 -9.74 -30.25
C ILE A 580 -8.93 -8.31 -30.04
N GLU A 581 -7.95 -7.86 -30.83
CA GLU A 581 -7.41 -6.51 -30.75
C GLU A 581 -8.44 -5.45 -31.19
N ALA A 582 -9.20 -5.70 -32.26
CA ALA A 582 -10.30 -4.83 -32.68
C ALA A 582 -11.42 -4.76 -31.62
N ALA A 583 -11.75 -5.89 -30.99
CA ALA A 583 -12.74 -5.95 -29.90
C ALA A 583 -12.27 -5.16 -28.66
N LEU A 584 -10.97 -5.21 -28.33
CA LEU A 584 -10.40 -4.41 -27.24
C LEU A 584 -10.50 -2.92 -27.53
N VAL A 585 -10.15 -2.48 -28.74
CA VAL A 585 -10.27 -1.07 -29.16
C VAL A 585 -11.73 -0.60 -29.09
N SER A 586 -12.68 -1.42 -29.56
CA SER A 586 -14.11 -1.13 -29.48
C SER A 586 -14.63 -1.09 -28.04
N ALA A 587 -14.15 -1.96 -27.15
CA ALA A 587 -14.48 -1.94 -25.73
C ALA A 587 -13.85 -0.73 -25.01
N THR A 588 -12.69 -0.24 -25.45
CA THR A 588 -12.07 0.99 -24.92
C THR A 588 -12.78 2.25 -25.40
N ALA A 589 -13.24 2.28 -26.65
CA ALA A 589 -14.01 3.41 -27.17
C ALA A 589 -15.37 3.60 -26.45
N ARG A 590 -16.01 2.50 -26.03
CA ARG A 590 -17.31 2.52 -25.31
C ARG A 590 -17.22 2.85 -23.82
N PHE A 591 -16.01 3.04 -23.29
CA PHE A 591 -15.79 3.31 -21.87
C PHE A 591 -16.43 4.63 -21.39
N GLY A 592 -16.63 5.60 -22.29
CA GLY A 592 -17.30 6.86 -21.97
C GLY A 592 -18.79 6.72 -21.64
N ASP A 593 -19.46 5.69 -22.20
CA ASP A 593 -20.91 5.54 -22.13
C ASP A 593 -21.34 4.41 -21.16
N ASP A 594 -20.54 3.33 -21.06
CA ASP A 594 -20.77 2.21 -20.13
C ASP A 594 -19.45 1.78 -19.49
N PRO A 595 -19.01 2.43 -18.39
CA PRO A 595 -17.72 2.15 -17.77
C PRO A 595 -17.65 0.73 -17.17
N GLU A 596 -18.74 0.24 -16.57
CA GLU A 596 -18.77 -1.07 -15.90
C GLU A 596 -18.81 -2.22 -16.90
N GLY A 597 -19.68 -2.15 -17.93
CA GLY A 597 -19.75 -3.17 -18.98
C GLY A 597 -18.51 -3.18 -19.88
N SER A 598 -17.96 -2.00 -20.20
CA SER A 598 -16.72 -1.88 -20.97
C SER A 598 -15.51 -2.42 -20.20
N PHE A 599 -15.45 -2.22 -18.88
CA PHE A 599 -14.37 -2.76 -18.05
C PHE A 599 -14.43 -4.29 -17.94
N ALA A 600 -15.62 -4.86 -17.70
CA ALA A 600 -15.82 -6.30 -17.67
C ALA A 600 -15.47 -6.96 -19.01
N GLU A 601 -15.89 -6.37 -20.14
CA GLU A 601 -15.58 -6.88 -21.46
C GLU A 601 -14.08 -6.73 -21.80
N GLN A 602 -13.42 -5.64 -21.39
CA GLN A 602 -11.97 -5.49 -21.51
C GLN A 602 -11.21 -6.56 -20.73
N GLN A 603 -11.60 -6.85 -19.48
CA GLN A 603 -10.95 -7.89 -18.68
C GLN A 603 -11.13 -9.27 -19.32
N ARG A 604 -12.32 -9.58 -19.84
CA ARG A 604 -12.60 -10.83 -20.56
C ARG A 604 -11.74 -10.96 -21.82
N LEU A 605 -11.65 -9.90 -22.62
CA LEU A 605 -10.86 -9.88 -23.86
C LEU A 605 -9.34 -9.93 -23.58
N LEU A 606 -8.86 -9.28 -22.51
CA LEU A 606 -7.45 -9.38 -22.08
C LEU A 606 -7.10 -10.80 -21.60
N LYS A 607 -8.00 -11.45 -20.84
CA LYS A 607 -7.83 -12.85 -20.45
C LYS A 607 -7.77 -13.75 -21.69
N ARG A 608 -8.70 -13.56 -22.63
CA ARG A 608 -8.72 -14.30 -23.90
C ARG A 608 -7.45 -14.06 -24.74
N LYS A 609 -6.92 -12.83 -24.74
CA LYS A 609 -5.66 -12.47 -25.40
C LYS A 609 -4.46 -13.20 -24.78
N LEU A 610 -4.39 -13.28 -23.44
CA LEU A 610 -3.33 -14.01 -22.74
C LEU A 610 -3.39 -15.52 -23.00
N GLU A 611 -4.59 -16.11 -22.97
CA GLU A 611 -4.81 -17.51 -23.32
C GLU A 611 -4.43 -17.80 -24.78
N PHE A 612 -4.77 -16.86 -25.69
CA PHE A 612 -4.38 -16.92 -27.09
C PHE A 612 -2.85 -16.84 -27.28
N ASP A 613 -2.18 -15.87 -26.64
CA ASP A 613 -0.73 -15.70 -26.74
C ASP A 613 0.02 -16.91 -26.16
N ALA A 614 -0.54 -17.56 -25.12
CA ALA A 614 -0.01 -18.80 -24.57
C ALA A 614 -0.12 -19.97 -25.57
N ARG A 615 -1.27 -20.14 -26.24
CA ARG A 615 -1.46 -21.17 -27.29
C ARG A 615 -0.54 -20.94 -28.49
N LEU A 616 -0.40 -19.69 -28.93
CA LEU A 616 0.51 -19.31 -30.01
C LEU A 616 1.96 -19.65 -29.66
N MET A 617 2.39 -19.37 -28.42
CA MET A 617 3.72 -19.73 -27.95
C MET A 617 3.89 -21.24 -27.80
N GLN A 618 2.87 -21.98 -27.37
CA GLN A 618 2.91 -23.44 -27.26
C GLN A 618 3.09 -24.10 -28.63
N MET A 619 2.32 -23.67 -29.64
CA MET A 619 2.44 -24.17 -31.01
C MET A 619 3.79 -23.78 -31.63
N ALA A 620 4.25 -22.55 -31.39
CA ALA A 620 5.56 -22.09 -31.87
C ALA A 620 6.75 -22.74 -31.13
N ALA A 621 6.53 -23.31 -29.95
CA ALA A 621 7.52 -24.00 -29.13
C ALA A 621 7.51 -25.52 -29.30
N MET A 622 6.61 -26.09 -30.13
CA MET A 622 6.59 -27.52 -30.43
C MET A 622 7.90 -27.96 -31.10
N ARG A 623 8.85 -28.39 -30.26
CA ARG A 623 10.05 -29.14 -30.63
C ARG A 623 9.69 -30.60 -30.44
N GLY A 624 9.45 -31.30 -31.56
CA GLY A 624 8.94 -32.67 -31.61
C GLY A 624 9.56 -33.58 -30.56
N GLY A 625 8.69 -34.23 -29.78
CA GLY A 625 9.06 -35.33 -28.89
C GLY A 625 9.51 -36.54 -29.68
N ASN A 626 10.43 -37.31 -29.11
CA ASN A 626 10.82 -38.63 -29.60
C ASN A 626 9.59 -39.53 -29.74
N GLN A 627 9.24 -39.89 -30.97
CA GLN A 627 8.86 -41.25 -31.37
C GLN A 627 9.48 -41.55 -32.74
#